data_AF-X1EBZ5-F1
#
_entry.id   AF-X1EBZ5-F1
#
_cell.length_a   1.000
_cell.length_b   1.000
_cell.length_c   1.000
_cell.angle_alpha   90.00
_cell.angle_beta   90.00
_cell.angle_gamma   90.00
#
_symmetry.space_group_name_H-M   'P 1'
#
loop_
_entity.id
_entity.type
_entity.pdbx_description
1 polymer ?
#
loop_
_entity_poly.entity_id
_entity_poly.type
_entity_poly.pdbx_seq_one_letter_code
_entity_poly.pdbx_strand_id
1 'polypeptide(L)'
;ITGAVARDDQDWLADYFGLPTDFETSVCFNPRISNFLVDLDLFIGFDSCFDCWDGFWFRIHAPVVYTKWELCMSESGTVEGVNDFAMGYMASTTVLRADLPKTFKEAVDGTRTWGDMQEALKYDKMDSCAHTETRLSEVHLEFGWDFWQCEENNMGIALLVGLPTGNKPCPDYLFAPVVGNGGHFELGVLMRGNGRLWTCTDEESRLDLYCEGKAAHLFKRKMWRSFDLRDKP
;
A
#
# COMPACT_ATOMS: atom_id res chain seq x y z
N ILE A 1 34.88 -23.42 18.04
CA ILE A 1 34.32 -22.95 16.74
C ILE A 1 34.22 -24.18 15.85
N THR A 2 33.11 -24.90 15.94
CA THR A 2 32.86 -26.12 15.17
C THR A 2 31.56 -25.92 14.41
N GLY A 3 31.69 -25.79 13.08
CA GLY A 3 30.63 -26.00 12.10
C GLY A 3 29.60 -24.90 11.97
N ALA A 4 29.95 -23.76 11.36
CA ALA A 4 28.94 -23.01 10.63
C ALA A 4 28.57 -23.86 9.41
N VAL A 5 27.32 -24.33 9.35
CA VAL A 5 26.71 -24.83 8.11
C VAL A 5 26.91 -23.78 7.03
N ALA A 6 27.17 -24.20 5.79
CA ALA A 6 27.34 -23.27 4.68
C ALA A 6 26.07 -22.43 4.53
N ARG A 7 26.16 -21.16 4.94
CA ARG A 7 25.07 -20.19 4.83
C ARG A 7 24.82 -19.88 3.36
N ASP A 8 23.57 -19.87 2.95
CA ASP A 8 23.18 -19.31 1.66
C ASP A 8 23.19 -17.77 1.74
N ASP A 9 23.31 -17.10 0.59
CA ASP A 9 23.25 -15.65 0.47
C ASP A 9 21.89 -15.08 0.93
N GLN A 10 20.89 -15.94 1.10
CA GLN A 10 19.54 -15.61 1.58
C GLN A 10 19.37 -15.77 3.10
N ASP A 11 20.36 -16.34 3.81
CA ASP A 11 20.23 -16.62 5.23
C ASP A 11 20.51 -15.38 6.09
N TRP A 12 19.52 -14.98 6.90
CA TRP A 12 19.71 -13.91 7.88
C TRP A 12 20.31 -14.46 9.18
N LEU A 13 21.05 -13.61 9.89
CA LEU A 13 21.56 -13.97 11.20
C LEU A 13 20.41 -13.97 12.22
N ALA A 14 20.28 -15.05 12.98
CA ALA A 14 19.26 -15.19 14.02
C ALA A 14 19.43 -14.14 15.15
N ASP A 15 20.68 -13.78 15.47
CA ASP A 15 21.01 -12.83 16.52
C ASP A 15 20.45 -11.41 16.27
N TYR A 16 20.25 -10.99 15.01
CA TYR A 16 19.61 -9.72 14.65
C TYR A 16 18.17 -9.61 15.14
N PHE A 17 17.53 -10.76 15.36
CA PHE A 17 16.16 -10.89 15.85
C PHE A 17 16.13 -11.32 17.33
N GLY A 18 17.27 -11.28 18.03
CA GLY A 18 17.38 -11.74 19.40
C GLY A 18 17.21 -13.26 19.55
N LEU A 19 17.27 -14.02 18.46
CA LEU A 19 17.17 -15.47 18.48
C LEU A 19 18.55 -16.09 18.76
N PRO A 20 18.63 -17.24 19.43
CA PRO A 20 19.91 -17.90 19.73
C PRO A 20 20.80 -18.12 18.49
N THR A 21 22.11 -18.17 18.69
CA THR A 21 23.06 -18.36 17.57
C THR A 21 22.98 -19.73 16.89
N ASP A 22 22.31 -20.69 17.54
CA ASP A 22 22.00 -22.02 17.04
C ASP A 22 20.53 -22.18 16.63
N PHE A 23 19.80 -21.07 16.50
CA PHE A 23 18.44 -21.05 15.97
C PHE A 23 18.46 -21.21 14.45
N GLU A 24 17.54 -22.01 13.93
CA GLU A 24 17.36 -22.25 12.49
C GLU A 24 15.87 -22.32 12.18
N THR A 25 15.40 -21.60 11.16
CA THR A 25 14.03 -21.73 10.65
C THR A 25 13.96 -21.24 9.21
N SER A 26 13.00 -21.75 8.45
CA SER A 26 12.63 -21.20 7.15
C SER A 26 11.32 -20.43 7.29
N VAL A 27 11.38 -19.12 6.98
CA VAL A 27 10.22 -18.21 7.02
C VAL A 27 9.67 -18.04 5.61
N CYS A 28 8.37 -18.23 5.43
CA CYS A 28 7.67 -18.01 4.17
C CYS A 28 6.58 -16.95 4.35
N PHE A 29 6.55 -15.98 3.43
CA PHE A 29 5.56 -14.90 3.37
C PHE A 29 4.63 -15.12 2.17
N ASN A 30 3.31 -15.14 2.41
CA ASN A 30 2.31 -15.27 1.35
C ASN A 30 1.31 -14.11 1.39
N PRO A 31 1.75 -12.87 1.10
CA PRO A 31 0.94 -11.69 1.30
C PRO A 31 -0.32 -11.72 0.42
N ARG A 32 -1.46 -11.42 1.04
CA ARG A 32 -2.76 -11.37 0.38
C ARG A 32 -3.44 -10.03 0.64
N ILE A 33 -3.88 -9.40 -0.45
CA ILE A 33 -4.68 -8.16 -0.40
C ILE A 33 -6.04 -8.46 -1.02
N SER A 34 -7.11 -8.17 -0.28
CA SER A 34 -8.49 -8.29 -0.76
C SER A 34 -9.17 -6.93 -0.65
N ASN A 35 -9.75 -6.46 -1.76
CA ASN A 35 -10.43 -5.17 -1.81
C ASN A 35 -11.90 -5.34 -2.20
N PHE A 36 -12.77 -4.56 -1.58
CA PHE A 36 -14.16 -4.36 -1.97
C PHE A 36 -14.40 -2.86 -2.12
N LEU A 37 -14.90 -2.44 -3.29
CA LEU A 37 -15.07 -1.04 -3.64
C LEU A 37 -16.53 -0.77 -3.99
N VAL A 38 -17.05 0.34 -3.49
CA VAL A 38 -18.31 0.93 -3.91
C VAL A 38 -18.01 2.31 -4.48
N ASP A 39 -18.13 2.43 -5.80
CA ASP A 39 -17.86 3.67 -6.50
C ASP A 39 -19.11 4.55 -6.50
N LEU A 40 -19.03 5.71 -5.83
CA LEU A 40 -20.05 6.74 -5.89
C LEU A 40 -19.64 7.75 -6.95
N ASP A 41 -20.39 7.82 -8.04
CA ASP A 41 -20.09 8.69 -9.17
C ASP A 41 -21.30 9.56 -9.50
N LEU A 42 -21.11 10.87 -9.50
CA LEU A 42 -22.11 11.87 -9.84
C LEU A 42 -21.59 12.69 -11.01
N PHE A 43 -22.32 12.69 -12.13
CA PHE A 43 -22.04 13.51 -13.29
C PHE A 43 -23.19 14.48 -13.54
N ILE A 44 -22.85 15.76 -13.76
CA ILE A 44 -23.79 16.84 -14.05
C ILE A 44 -23.29 17.58 -15.30
N GLY A 45 -24.02 17.48 -16.40
CA GLY A 45 -23.82 18.28 -17.61
C GLY A 45 -24.65 19.57 -17.57
N PHE A 46 -24.12 20.67 -18.09
CA PHE A 46 -24.77 21.98 -18.06
C PHE A 46 -25.46 22.38 -19.38
N ASP A 47 -25.52 21.46 -20.36
CA ASP A 47 -25.97 21.60 -21.77
C ASP A 47 -27.38 22.20 -22.00
N SER A 48 -28.12 22.53 -20.95
CA SER A 48 -29.47 23.10 -21.04
C SER A 48 -29.82 24.17 -19.99
N CYS A 49 -28.92 24.45 -19.04
CA CYS A 49 -29.24 25.34 -17.92
C CYS A 49 -28.90 26.81 -18.18
N PHE A 50 -27.88 27.12 -18.99
CA PHE A 50 -27.45 28.48 -19.29
C PHE A 50 -26.74 28.52 -20.66
N ASP A 51 -27.15 29.40 -21.58
CA ASP A 51 -26.57 29.54 -22.94
C ASP A 51 -25.03 29.74 -22.96
N CYS A 52 -24.42 30.13 -21.84
CA CYS A 52 -22.97 30.34 -21.72
C CYS A 52 -22.20 29.11 -21.17
N TRP A 53 -22.88 28.01 -20.82
CA TRP A 53 -22.30 26.84 -20.15
C TRP A 53 -22.41 25.56 -20.98
N ASP A 54 -22.63 25.71 -22.29
CA ASP A 54 -22.72 24.58 -23.21
C ASP A 54 -21.41 23.77 -23.24
N GLY A 55 -21.53 22.45 -23.16
CA GLY A 55 -20.42 21.50 -23.07
C GLY A 55 -19.68 21.48 -21.74
N PHE A 56 -20.03 22.32 -20.76
CA PHE A 56 -19.44 22.23 -19.42
C PHE A 56 -20.07 21.08 -18.63
N TRP A 57 -19.25 20.42 -17.84
CA TRP A 57 -19.69 19.38 -16.93
C TRP A 57 -18.92 19.40 -15.63
N PHE A 58 -19.55 18.84 -14.61
CA PHE A 58 -18.96 18.65 -13.30
C PHE A 58 -19.18 17.21 -12.85
N ARG A 59 -18.13 16.57 -12.33
CA ARG A 59 -18.18 15.21 -11.84
C ARG A 59 -17.57 15.10 -10.45
N ILE A 60 -18.24 14.35 -9.58
CA ILE A 60 -17.73 13.93 -8.28
C ILE A 60 -17.58 12.42 -8.31
N HIS A 61 -16.35 11.94 -8.08
CA HIS A 61 -16.05 10.53 -7.95
C HIS A 61 -15.49 10.26 -6.55
N ALA A 62 -16.21 9.47 -5.75
CA ALA A 62 -15.97 9.30 -4.32
C ALA A 62 -16.07 7.81 -3.91
N PRO A 63 -15.04 6.99 -4.15
CA PRO A 63 -15.09 5.56 -3.85
C PRO A 63 -15.03 5.29 -2.35
N VAL A 64 -15.91 4.43 -1.85
CA VAL A 64 -15.79 3.82 -0.52
C VAL A 64 -15.08 2.48 -0.68
N VAL A 65 -13.94 2.33 -0.01
CA VAL A 65 -13.08 1.15 -0.12
C VAL A 65 -13.00 0.45 1.22
N TYR A 66 -13.28 -0.85 1.19
CA TYR A 66 -12.88 -1.81 2.22
C TYR A 66 -11.66 -2.57 1.70
N THR A 67 -10.58 -2.59 2.48
CA THR A 67 -9.37 -3.33 2.14
C THR A 67 -8.93 -4.18 3.32
N LYS A 68 -8.49 -5.41 3.03
CA LYS A 68 -7.96 -6.38 3.97
C LYS A 68 -6.59 -6.85 3.51
N TRP A 69 -5.59 -6.66 4.37
CA TRP A 69 -4.19 -6.98 4.11
C TRP A 69 -3.74 -8.03 5.11
N GLU A 70 -3.19 -9.13 4.61
CA GLU A 70 -2.71 -10.26 5.40
C GLU A 70 -1.30 -10.61 4.92
N LEU A 71 -0.27 -10.51 5.78
CA LEU A 71 1.10 -10.89 5.40
C LEU A 71 1.24 -12.42 5.23
N CYS A 72 0.39 -13.19 5.93
CA CYS A 72 0.39 -14.66 5.98
C CYS A 72 1.79 -15.26 6.18
N MET A 73 2.47 -14.85 7.25
CA MET A 73 3.79 -15.37 7.60
C MET A 73 3.69 -16.78 8.20
N SER A 74 4.57 -17.67 7.77
CA SER A 74 4.67 -19.05 8.25
C SER A 74 6.13 -19.43 8.50
N GLU A 75 6.36 -20.29 9.50
CA GLU A 75 7.68 -20.81 9.85
C GLU A 75 7.65 -22.34 9.70
N SER A 76 8.74 -22.91 9.20
CA SER A 76 8.88 -24.34 9.02
C SER A 76 10.31 -24.79 9.34
N GLY A 77 10.45 -26.00 9.86
CA GLY A 77 11.76 -26.54 10.25
C GLY A 77 12.41 -25.85 11.45
N THR A 78 11.62 -25.21 12.33
CA THR A 78 12.15 -24.43 13.46
C THR A 78 12.94 -25.28 14.45
N VAL A 79 14.22 -24.93 14.63
CA VAL A 79 15.10 -25.33 15.71
C VAL A 79 15.25 -24.12 16.64
N GLU A 80 14.67 -24.20 17.84
CA GLU A 80 14.60 -23.07 18.77
C GLU A 80 15.97 -22.59 19.29
N GLY A 81 17.01 -23.43 19.19
CA GLY A 81 18.32 -23.17 19.79
C GLY A 81 18.30 -23.22 21.34
N VAL A 82 19.45 -23.48 21.94
CA VAL A 82 19.62 -23.60 23.41
C VAL A 82 20.61 -22.61 23.99
N ASN A 83 21.31 -21.84 23.14
CA ASN A 83 22.37 -20.96 23.60
C ASN A 83 21.84 -19.69 24.28
N ASP A 84 22.53 -19.29 25.35
CA ASP A 84 22.42 -17.97 25.97
C ASP A 84 23.29 -16.96 25.20
N PHE A 85 23.02 -15.66 25.35
CA PHE A 85 23.98 -14.63 24.95
C PHE A 85 24.90 -14.27 26.10
N ALA A 86 26.21 -14.41 25.87
CA ALA A 86 27.23 -14.04 26.83
C ALA A 86 27.16 -12.54 27.18
N MET A 87 27.56 -12.20 28.42
CA MET A 87 27.69 -10.81 28.83
C MET A 87 28.57 -10.01 27.87
N GLY A 88 28.16 -8.78 27.55
CA GLY A 88 28.84 -7.89 26.61
C GLY A 88 28.50 -8.11 25.14
N TYR A 89 27.70 -9.12 24.79
CA TYR A 89 27.25 -9.33 23.40
C TYR A 89 25.98 -8.53 23.08
N MET A 90 24.90 -8.77 23.84
CA MET A 90 23.60 -8.08 23.68
C MET A 90 23.22 -7.21 24.89
N ALA A 91 23.83 -7.47 26.04
CA ALA A 91 23.61 -6.72 27.28
C ALA A 91 24.84 -6.74 28.19
N SER A 92 24.86 -5.84 29.16
CA SER A 92 25.91 -5.82 30.21
C SER A 92 25.93 -7.09 31.10
N THR A 93 24.84 -7.84 31.14
CA THR A 93 24.69 -9.14 31.81
C THR A 93 24.43 -10.25 30.80
N THR A 94 24.66 -11.51 31.17
CA THR A 94 24.24 -12.65 30.35
C THR A 94 22.72 -12.60 30.12
N VAL A 95 22.29 -12.74 28.87
CA VAL A 95 20.87 -12.86 28.52
C VAL A 95 20.55 -14.34 28.39
N LEU A 96 19.65 -14.82 29.24
CA LEU A 96 19.31 -16.24 29.29
C LEU A 96 18.39 -16.60 28.14
N ARG A 97 18.52 -17.83 27.63
CA ARG A 97 17.69 -18.39 26.57
C ARG A 97 16.19 -18.28 26.87
N ALA A 98 15.80 -18.38 28.14
CA ALA A 98 14.42 -18.24 28.59
C ALA A 98 13.82 -16.85 28.28
N ASP A 99 14.65 -15.81 28.22
CA ASP A 99 14.22 -14.44 27.95
C ASP A 99 14.16 -14.13 26.44
N LEU A 100 14.85 -14.92 25.62
CA LEU A 100 14.89 -14.77 24.16
C LEU A 100 13.60 -15.26 23.47
N PRO A 101 13.22 -14.68 22.32
CA PRO A 101 12.14 -15.21 21.49
C PRO A 101 12.35 -16.69 21.15
N LYS A 102 11.26 -17.43 20.99
CA LYS A 102 11.31 -18.85 20.59
C LYS A 102 11.16 -19.05 19.10
N THR A 103 10.53 -18.10 18.43
CA THR A 103 10.25 -18.16 17.01
C THR A 103 10.54 -16.80 16.38
N PHE A 104 10.76 -16.78 15.07
CA PHE A 104 10.91 -15.55 14.33
C PHE A 104 9.68 -14.66 14.48
N LYS A 105 8.48 -15.24 14.47
CA LYS A 105 7.22 -14.50 14.69
C LYS A 105 7.22 -13.67 15.97
N GLU A 106 7.68 -14.27 17.07
CA GLU A 106 7.76 -13.59 18.37
C GLU A 106 8.83 -12.49 18.40
N ALA A 107 9.87 -12.61 17.58
CA ALA A 107 10.90 -11.58 17.47
C ALA A 107 10.41 -10.32 16.72
N VAL A 108 9.50 -10.49 15.75
CA VAL A 108 9.08 -9.40 14.83
C VAL A 108 7.66 -8.87 15.08
N ASP A 109 6.89 -9.47 16.00
CA ASP A 109 5.52 -9.03 16.31
C ASP A 109 5.46 -7.76 17.20
N GLY A 110 6.59 -7.33 17.74
CA GLY A 110 6.72 -6.14 18.58
C GLY A 110 6.22 -6.31 20.01
N THR A 111 6.15 -7.54 20.52
CA THR A 111 5.72 -7.83 21.91
C THR A 111 6.87 -8.05 22.88
N ARG A 112 8.08 -8.35 22.38
CA ARG A 112 9.25 -8.68 23.20
C ARG A 112 10.37 -7.65 23.16
N THR A 113 11.16 -7.67 24.22
CA THR A 113 12.47 -7.01 24.34
C THR A 113 13.50 -8.07 24.69
N TRP A 114 14.74 -7.86 24.28
CA TRP A 114 15.86 -8.72 24.64
C TRP A 114 17.13 -7.88 24.75
N GLY A 115 18.11 -8.38 25.50
CA GLY A 115 19.35 -7.65 25.74
C GLY A 115 19.11 -6.28 26.39
N ASP A 116 19.82 -5.26 25.90
CA ASP A 116 19.70 -3.87 26.38
C ASP A 116 18.51 -3.10 25.76
N MET A 117 17.61 -3.75 25.01
CA MET A 117 16.41 -3.08 24.46
C MET A 117 15.53 -2.52 25.59
N GLN A 118 15.27 -1.21 25.54
CA GLN A 118 14.42 -0.54 26.54
C GLN A 118 12.93 -0.63 26.19
N GLU A 119 12.62 -0.81 24.91
CA GLU A 119 11.25 -0.88 24.39
C GLU A 119 11.19 -1.92 23.26
N ALA A 120 10.05 -2.58 23.13
CA ALA A 120 9.81 -3.52 22.04
C ALA A 120 9.71 -2.80 20.68
N LEU A 121 9.75 -3.56 19.59
CA LEU A 121 9.63 -3.02 18.24
C LEU A 121 8.30 -2.25 18.07
N LYS A 122 8.40 -0.93 17.89
CA LYS A 122 7.24 -0.03 17.74
C LYS A 122 6.72 0.05 16.30
N TYR A 123 7.59 -0.10 15.32
CA TYR A 123 7.32 0.14 13.89
C TYR A 123 7.72 -1.08 13.07
N ASP A 124 7.10 -1.22 11.90
CA ASP A 124 7.34 -2.32 10.95
C ASP A 124 7.15 -3.73 11.55
N LYS A 125 6.23 -3.85 12.52
CA LYS A 125 5.87 -5.15 13.08
C LYS A 125 5.33 -6.07 11.98
N MET A 126 5.73 -7.33 12.05
CA MET A 126 5.24 -8.38 11.16
C MET A 126 4.39 -9.34 11.98
N ASP A 127 3.08 -9.12 12.01
CA ASP A 127 2.16 -10.06 12.64
C ASP A 127 1.53 -11.02 11.61
N SER A 128 0.92 -12.09 12.11
CA SER A 128 0.15 -13.03 11.27
C SER A 128 -1.32 -12.63 11.17
N CYS A 129 -1.68 -11.43 11.62
CA CYS A 129 -3.07 -10.98 11.70
C CYS A 129 -3.50 -10.28 10.41
N ALA A 130 -4.81 -10.27 10.19
CA ALA A 130 -5.41 -9.48 9.13
C ALA A 130 -5.63 -8.05 9.60
N HIS A 131 -5.14 -7.08 8.83
CA HIS A 131 -5.41 -5.67 9.04
C HIS A 131 -6.43 -5.19 8.03
N THR A 132 -7.46 -4.50 8.52
CA THR A 132 -8.58 -4.03 7.68
C THR A 132 -8.79 -2.55 7.83
N GLU A 133 -9.10 -1.88 6.72
CA GLU A 133 -9.51 -0.48 6.73
C GLU A 133 -10.73 -0.30 5.83
N THR A 134 -11.72 0.46 6.33
CA THR A 134 -12.87 0.92 5.54
C THR A 134 -12.86 2.43 5.54
N ARG A 135 -12.71 3.04 4.36
CA ARG A 135 -12.70 4.49 4.27
C ARG A 135 -13.16 4.96 2.90
N LEU A 136 -13.63 6.21 2.86
CA LEU A 136 -13.68 6.95 1.63
C LEU A 136 -12.25 7.12 1.11
N SER A 137 -11.97 6.61 -0.09
CA SER A 137 -10.72 6.87 -0.77
C SER A 137 -10.64 8.33 -1.23
N GLU A 138 -9.71 8.66 -2.12
CA GLU A 138 -9.59 10.01 -2.64
C GLU A 138 -10.86 10.43 -3.39
N VAL A 139 -11.40 11.60 -3.01
CA VAL A 139 -12.53 12.20 -3.72
C VAL A 139 -11.99 13.05 -4.85
N HIS A 140 -12.29 12.67 -6.08
CA HIS A 140 -11.98 13.48 -7.25
C HIS A 140 -13.16 14.40 -7.57
N LEU A 141 -12.85 15.67 -7.71
CA LEU A 141 -13.71 16.70 -8.28
C LEU A 141 -13.15 17.05 -9.65
N GLU A 142 -13.96 16.87 -10.67
CA GLU A 142 -13.60 17.17 -12.05
C GLU A 142 -14.53 18.26 -12.57
N PHE A 143 -13.96 19.33 -13.11
CA PHE A 143 -14.70 20.37 -13.79
C PHE A 143 -14.17 20.48 -15.21
N GLY A 144 -15.01 20.07 -16.17
CA GLY A 144 -14.61 19.89 -17.55
C GLY A 144 -15.44 20.70 -18.55
N TRP A 145 -14.87 20.79 -19.74
CA TRP A 145 -15.47 21.40 -20.91
C TRP A 145 -15.18 20.55 -22.14
N ASP A 146 -16.25 20.06 -22.74
CA ASP A 146 -16.25 19.34 -24.01
C ASP A 146 -16.31 20.36 -25.14
N PHE A 147 -15.14 20.80 -25.59
CA PHE A 147 -15.02 21.82 -26.64
C PHE A 147 -15.34 21.28 -28.04
N TRP A 148 -15.39 19.96 -28.21
CA TRP A 148 -15.89 19.32 -29.41
C TRP A 148 -16.91 18.27 -29.03
N GLN A 149 -18.17 18.48 -29.43
CA GLN A 149 -19.26 17.55 -29.18
C GLN A 149 -20.08 17.41 -30.46
N CYS A 150 -20.29 16.17 -30.88
CA CYS A 150 -21.15 15.78 -32.00
C CYS A 150 -21.98 14.58 -31.55
N GLU A 151 -23.01 14.20 -32.31
CA GLU A 151 -23.95 13.12 -31.92
C GLU A 151 -23.25 11.80 -31.52
N GLU A 152 -22.06 11.52 -32.07
CA GLU A 152 -21.35 10.25 -31.86
C GLU A 152 -19.91 10.39 -31.37
N ASN A 153 -19.42 11.63 -31.17
CA ASN A 153 -18.02 11.89 -30.79
C ASN A 153 -17.95 13.04 -29.79
N ASN A 154 -17.08 12.92 -28.80
CA ASN A 154 -16.74 14.02 -27.91
C ASN A 154 -15.24 14.14 -27.70
N MET A 155 -14.81 15.36 -27.38
CA MET A 155 -13.47 15.64 -26.92
C MET A 155 -13.51 16.84 -25.98
N GLY A 156 -12.84 16.69 -24.84
CA GLY A 156 -12.88 17.64 -23.76
C GLY A 156 -11.63 17.62 -22.90
N ILE A 157 -11.50 18.68 -22.11
CA ILE A 157 -10.50 18.80 -21.05
C ILE A 157 -11.19 19.11 -19.73
N ALA A 158 -10.58 18.71 -18.63
CA ALA A 158 -11.07 19.00 -17.30
C ALA A 158 -9.94 19.37 -16.35
N LEU A 159 -10.25 20.25 -15.41
CA LEU A 159 -9.48 20.44 -14.20
C LEU A 159 -9.84 19.31 -13.23
N LEU A 160 -8.82 18.68 -12.66
CA LEU A 160 -8.97 17.62 -11.66
C LEU A 160 -8.44 18.10 -10.31
N VAL A 161 -9.25 17.98 -9.27
CA VAL A 161 -8.87 18.21 -7.87
C VAL A 161 -9.11 16.93 -7.08
N GLY A 162 -8.08 16.42 -6.43
CA GLY A 162 -8.16 15.23 -5.59
C GLY A 162 -8.02 15.56 -4.11
N LEU A 163 -9.07 15.27 -3.35
CA LEU A 163 -9.15 15.54 -1.92
C LEU A 163 -8.66 14.33 -1.11
N PRO A 164 -7.72 14.51 -0.17
CA PRO A 164 -7.08 13.42 0.55
C PRO A 164 -7.92 12.88 1.72
N THR A 165 -9.06 12.27 1.41
CA THR A 165 -9.99 11.65 2.37
C THR A 165 -9.60 10.23 2.79
N GLY A 166 -8.69 9.60 2.06
CA GLY A 166 -8.11 8.30 2.37
C GLY A 166 -7.27 8.27 3.66
N ASN A 167 -6.56 7.16 3.88
CA ASN A 167 -5.66 7.01 5.03
C ASN A 167 -4.19 7.27 4.64
N LYS A 168 -3.33 7.27 5.66
CA LYS A 168 -1.87 7.24 5.48
C LYS A 168 -1.40 5.81 5.77
N PRO A 169 -0.32 5.34 5.13
CA PRO A 169 0.35 4.12 5.57
C PRO A 169 0.68 4.21 7.07
N CYS A 170 0.23 3.24 7.84
CA CYS A 170 0.55 3.15 9.26
C CYS A 170 1.97 2.56 9.41
N PRO A 171 2.91 3.24 10.10
CA PRO A 171 4.27 2.73 10.25
C PRO A 171 4.37 1.60 11.27
N ASP A 172 3.31 1.33 12.04
CA ASP A 172 3.35 0.34 13.11
C ASP A 172 3.53 -1.08 12.56
N TYR A 173 3.03 -1.35 11.35
CA TYR A 173 3.08 -2.66 10.71
C TYR A 173 3.72 -2.55 9.33
N LEU A 174 4.57 -3.52 8.99
CA LEU A 174 5.23 -3.56 7.68
C LEU A 174 4.21 -3.68 6.54
N PHE A 175 3.10 -4.38 6.80
CA PHE A 175 2.05 -4.66 5.82
C PHE A 175 0.70 -4.06 6.23
N ALA A 176 0.67 -2.73 6.34
CA ALA A 176 -0.52 -1.99 6.75
C ALA A 176 -1.44 -1.64 5.56
N PRO A 177 -2.77 -1.70 5.73
CA PRO A 177 -3.75 -1.36 4.70
C PRO A 177 -3.71 0.13 4.32
N VAL A 178 -3.74 0.41 3.02
CA VAL A 178 -3.79 1.78 2.46
C VAL A 178 -5.02 1.96 1.58
N VAL A 179 -5.75 3.05 1.81
CA VAL A 179 -6.94 3.47 1.08
C VAL A 179 -6.71 4.87 0.50
N GLY A 180 -6.81 4.99 -0.83
CA GLY A 180 -6.50 6.22 -1.57
C GLY A 180 -5.00 6.41 -1.79
N ASN A 181 -4.58 7.62 -2.18
CA ASN A 181 -3.21 7.90 -2.58
C ASN A 181 -2.30 8.36 -1.41
N GLY A 182 -2.29 7.62 -0.30
CA GLY A 182 -1.50 7.96 0.90
C GLY A 182 -1.85 9.33 1.53
N GLY A 183 -3.00 9.88 1.14
CA GLY A 183 -3.49 11.20 1.50
C GLY A 183 -2.80 12.36 0.77
N HIS A 184 -2.17 12.16 -0.38
CA HIS A 184 -1.74 13.30 -1.20
C HIS A 184 -2.96 14.11 -1.66
N PHE A 185 -2.84 15.43 -1.61
CA PHE A 185 -3.75 16.29 -2.37
C PHE A 185 -3.28 16.26 -3.82
N GLU A 186 -4.20 16.21 -4.77
CA GLU A 186 -3.90 16.20 -6.20
C GLU A 186 -4.49 17.44 -6.88
N LEU A 187 -3.72 18.03 -7.79
CA LEU A 187 -4.21 19.01 -8.75
C LEU A 187 -3.68 18.63 -10.12
N GLY A 188 -4.57 18.54 -11.10
CA GLY A 188 -4.20 18.07 -12.42
C GLY A 188 -5.15 18.51 -13.51
N VAL A 189 -4.87 18.00 -14.69
CA VAL A 189 -5.73 18.11 -15.86
C VAL A 189 -6.05 16.70 -16.37
N LEU A 190 -7.25 16.56 -16.89
CA LEU A 190 -7.73 15.37 -17.56
C LEU A 190 -8.11 15.75 -18.99
N MET A 191 -7.78 14.90 -19.95
CA MET A 191 -8.24 14.97 -21.32
C MET A 191 -9.06 13.72 -21.58
N ARG A 192 -10.24 13.90 -22.17
CA ARG A 192 -11.12 12.81 -22.55
C ARG A 192 -11.51 12.99 -24.00
N GLY A 193 -11.54 11.90 -24.74
CA GLY A 193 -12.17 11.87 -26.05
C GLY A 193 -12.72 10.50 -26.33
N ASN A 194 -13.88 10.45 -26.96
CA ASN A 194 -14.39 9.24 -27.55
C ASN A 194 -14.80 9.50 -28.99
N GLY A 195 -14.77 8.45 -29.79
CA GLY A 195 -15.32 8.54 -31.12
C GLY A 195 -15.63 7.19 -31.74
N ARG A 196 -16.68 7.17 -32.55
CA ARG A 196 -17.08 5.99 -33.32
C ARG A 196 -16.21 5.90 -34.57
N LEU A 197 -15.46 4.80 -34.69
CA LEU A 197 -14.59 4.56 -35.84
C LEU A 197 -15.34 3.88 -36.98
N TRP A 198 -16.29 3.01 -36.65
CA TRP A 198 -17.04 2.24 -37.63
C TRP A 198 -18.38 1.79 -37.06
N THR A 199 -19.40 1.76 -37.91
CA THR A 199 -20.72 1.15 -37.64
C THR A 199 -21.13 0.39 -38.88
N CYS A 200 -21.71 -0.80 -38.69
CA CYS A 200 -22.30 -1.57 -39.77
C CYS A 200 -23.59 -0.90 -40.28
N THR A 201 -23.97 -1.13 -41.54
CA THR A 201 -25.16 -0.54 -42.16
C THR A 201 -26.47 -0.96 -41.48
N ASP A 202 -26.46 -2.08 -40.76
CA ASP A 202 -27.57 -2.61 -39.94
C ASP A 202 -27.53 -2.11 -38.48
N GLU A 203 -26.55 -1.28 -38.11
CA GLU A 203 -26.29 -0.77 -36.75
C GLU A 203 -26.07 -1.85 -35.67
N GLU A 204 -25.99 -3.14 -36.03
CA GLU A 204 -25.85 -4.24 -35.06
C GLU A 204 -24.42 -4.37 -34.53
N SER A 205 -23.45 -3.82 -35.25
CA SER A 205 -22.03 -3.86 -34.89
C SER A 205 -21.43 -2.47 -34.99
N ARG A 206 -20.69 -2.07 -33.95
CA ARG A 206 -19.94 -0.81 -33.93
C ARG A 206 -18.58 -0.97 -33.29
N LEU A 207 -17.65 -0.12 -33.68
CA LEU A 207 -16.31 0.01 -33.13
C LEU A 207 -16.14 1.43 -32.61
N ASP A 208 -15.94 1.56 -31.30
CA ASP A 208 -15.73 2.83 -30.61
C ASP A 208 -14.29 2.90 -30.07
N LEU A 209 -13.67 4.08 -30.13
CA LEU A 209 -12.38 4.39 -29.52
C LEU A 209 -12.60 5.34 -28.34
N TYR A 210 -12.00 5.02 -27.20
CA TYR A 210 -11.97 5.87 -26.01
C TYR A 210 -10.52 6.20 -25.67
N CYS A 211 -10.23 7.48 -25.46
CA CYS A 211 -8.95 7.98 -25.02
C CYS A 211 -9.13 8.84 -23.77
N GLU A 212 -8.37 8.51 -22.72
CA GLU A 212 -8.32 9.31 -21.51
C GLU A 212 -6.85 9.52 -21.11
N GLY A 213 -6.49 10.74 -20.79
CA GLY A 213 -5.19 11.11 -20.28
C GLY A 213 -5.33 11.94 -19.01
N LYS A 214 -4.67 11.52 -17.93
CA LYS A 214 -4.60 12.26 -16.66
C LYS A 214 -3.16 12.66 -16.37
N ALA A 215 -2.94 13.93 -16.06
CA ALA A 215 -1.68 14.43 -15.53
C ALA A 215 -1.96 15.23 -14.26
N ALA A 216 -1.49 14.75 -13.11
CA ALA A 216 -1.71 15.38 -11.82
C ALA A 216 -0.41 15.53 -11.02
N HIS A 217 -0.31 16.64 -10.30
CA HIS A 217 0.72 16.88 -9.31
C HIS A 217 0.26 16.39 -7.94
N LEU A 218 1.00 15.46 -7.35
CA LEU A 218 0.82 15.01 -5.97
C LEU A 218 1.57 15.96 -5.05
N PHE A 219 0.85 16.72 -4.22
CA PHE A 219 1.49 17.69 -3.33
C PHE A 219 2.22 17.00 -2.19
N LYS A 220 3.32 17.60 -1.74
CA LYS A 220 4.16 17.07 -0.66
C LYS A 220 3.34 16.77 0.60
N ARG A 221 3.62 15.62 1.22
CA ARG A 221 3.02 15.19 2.47
C ARG A 221 4.05 14.50 3.34
N LYS A 222 3.91 14.63 4.67
CA LYS A 222 4.73 13.90 5.63
C LYS A 222 4.30 12.44 5.68
N MET A 223 5.25 11.54 5.49
CA MET A 223 5.09 10.08 5.59
C MET A 223 6.19 9.50 6.46
N TRP A 224 5.87 8.42 7.15
CA TRP A 224 6.82 7.59 7.86
C TRP A 224 7.12 6.38 6.98
N ARG A 225 8.41 6.09 6.78
CA ARG A 225 8.87 4.93 6.02
C ARG A 225 10.15 4.41 6.68
N SER A 226 10.27 3.11 6.72
CA SER A 226 11.53 2.42 7.00
C SER A 226 12.52 2.78 5.90
N PHE A 227 13.77 2.96 6.27
CA PHE A 227 14.88 3.17 5.35
C PHE A 227 15.99 2.20 5.71
N ASP A 228 16.63 1.68 4.67
CA ASP A 228 17.81 0.86 4.82
C ASP A 228 19.05 1.75 5.00
N LEU A 229 20.06 1.25 5.71
CA LEU A 229 21.34 1.93 5.89
C LEU A 229 22.25 1.57 4.72
N ARG A 230 22.53 2.55 3.86
CA ARG A 230 23.47 2.38 2.75
C ARG A 230 24.83 1.89 3.26
N ASP A 231 25.33 0.80 2.67
CA ASP A 231 26.63 0.19 2.94
C ASP A 231 26.83 -0.24 4.41
N LYS A 232 25.74 -0.61 5.11
CA LYS A 232 25.79 -1.25 6.42
C LYS A 232 25.05 -2.59 6.38
N PRO A 233 25.52 -3.59 7.16
CA PRO A 233 24.82 -4.87 7.29
C PRO A 233 23.48 -4.72 8.01
#